data_AF-A0A3M1EPE8-F1
#
_entry.id   AF-A0A3M1EPE8-F1
#
_cell.length_a   1.000
_cell.length_b   1.000
_cell.length_c   1.000
_cell.angle_alpha   90.00
_cell.angle_beta   90.00
_cell.angle_gamma   90.00
#
_symmetry.space_group_name_H-M   'P 1'
#
loop_
_entity.id
_entity.type
_entity.pdbx_description
1 polymer ?
#
loop_
_entity_poly.entity_id
_entity_poly.type
_entity_poly.pdbx_seq_one_letter_code
_entity_poly.pdbx_strand_id
1 'polypeptide(L)'
;MLKLQLYHEMYYVATPSIAELDAVLQEKAGDAEAYHLRGIANFQNFEFRAAAHDFSRAIELRPDFVDAIFHRGIVRVVRGRYNDAIEDFNRVIELQPDHAAAYYNRGRLHYWKGEYEAAIADFQKARKLDPLLGRELNLRYVIGELQRRPDDNSVLTQVQRIIDRLLDL
;
A
#
# COMPACT_ATOMS: atom_id res chain seq x y z
N MET A 1 6.17 -11.69 -6.38
CA MET A 1 7.20 -10.63 -6.23
C MET A 1 6.63 -9.23 -5.94
N LEU A 2 5.45 -8.81 -6.42
CA LEU A 2 4.76 -7.55 -5.97
C LEU A 2 4.51 -7.48 -4.45
N LYS A 3 4.46 -8.66 -3.84
CA LYS A 3 4.14 -8.96 -2.45
C LYS A 3 5.18 -8.45 -1.44
N LEU A 4 6.48 -8.52 -1.71
CA LEU A 4 7.52 -8.31 -0.69
C LEU A 4 7.57 -6.87 -0.16
N GLN A 5 7.45 -5.88 -1.04
CA GLN A 5 7.48 -4.47 -0.66
C GLN A 5 6.19 -4.01 0.02
N LEU A 6 5.05 -4.57 -0.39
CA LEU A 6 3.75 -4.37 0.29
C LEU A 6 3.70 -5.07 1.65
N TYR A 7 4.42 -6.19 1.81
CA TYR A 7 4.58 -6.85 3.10
C TYR A 7 5.37 -5.96 4.05
N HIS A 8 6.45 -5.32 3.62
CA HIS A 8 7.25 -4.47 4.51
C HIS A 8 6.44 -3.37 5.21
N GLU A 9 5.45 -2.77 4.55
CA GLU A 9 4.61 -1.68 5.10
C GLU A 9 3.81 -2.13 6.34
N MET A 10 3.48 -3.41 6.48
CA MET A 10 2.66 -3.93 7.59
C MET A 10 3.30 -5.07 8.39
N TYR A 11 4.32 -5.74 7.86
CA TYR A 11 4.87 -6.97 8.43
C TYR A 11 5.72 -6.73 9.69
N TYR A 12 6.35 -5.56 9.80
CA TYR A 12 7.19 -5.20 10.95
C TYR A 12 6.47 -4.37 12.02
N VAL A 13 5.18 -4.09 11.82
CA VAL A 13 4.38 -3.37 12.82
C VAL A 13 4.11 -4.31 13.99
N ALA A 14 4.61 -3.99 15.18
CA ALA A 14 4.29 -4.75 16.37
C ALA A 14 2.80 -4.58 16.71
N THR A 15 2.05 -5.68 16.73
CA THR A 15 0.64 -5.68 17.13
C THR A 15 0.43 -6.56 18.36
N PRO A 16 -0.57 -6.27 19.20
CA PRO A 16 -1.08 -7.27 20.13
C PRO A 16 -1.54 -8.53 19.37
N SER A 17 -1.66 -9.65 20.08
CA SER A 17 -2.21 -10.87 19.50
C SER A 17 -3.66 -10.68 19.08
N ILE A 18 -4.11 -11.47 18.11
CA ILE A 18 -5.52 -11.45 17.66
C ILE A 18 -6.46 -11.74 18.84
N ALA A 19 -6.09 -12.63 19.76
CA ALA A 19 -6.90 -12.96 20.93
C ALA A 19 -7.06 -11.77 21.90
N GLU A 20 -6.00 -10.99 22.11
CA GLU A 20 -6.07 -9.76 22.92
C GLU A 20 -6.97 -8.72 22.25
N LEU A 21 -6.85 -8.56 20.92
CA LEU A 21 -7.68 -7.63 20.16
C LEU A 21 -9.14 -8.06 20.10
N ASP A 22 -9.42 -9.36 20.06
CA ASP A 22 -10.76 -9.92 20.16
C ASP A 22 -11.40 -9.59 21.52
N ALA A 23 -10.64 -9.69 22.61
CA ALA A 23 -11.12 -9.31 23.94
C ALA A 23 -11.47 -7.81 24.01
N VAL A 24 -10.61 -6.93 23.47
CA VAL A 24 -10.89 -5.49 23.37
C VAL A 24 -12.18 -5.22 22.59
N LEU A 25 -12.38 -5.93 21.48
CA LEU A 25 -13.56 -5.74 20.62
C LEU A 25 -14.84 -6.35 21.21
N GLN A 26 -14.74 -7.34 22.09
CA GLN A 26 -15.87 -7.83 22.88
C GLN A 26 -16.36 -6.79 23.90
N GLU A 27 -15.44 -6.07 24.54
CA GLU A 27 -15.78 -5.00 25.49
C GLU A 27 -16.22 -3.71 24.77
N LYS A 28 -15.59 -3.40 23.64
CA LYS A 28 -15.78 -2.15 22.90
C LYS A 28 -15.80 -2.39 21.39
N ALA A 29 -16.94 -2.84 20.86
CA ALA A 29 -17.16 -3.08 19.43
C ALA A 29 -17.09 -1.82 18.54
N GLY A 30 -16.98 -0.62 19.12
CA GLY A 30 -16.80 0.65 18.42
C GLY A 30 -15.35 1.11 18.31
N ASP A 31 -14.37 0.27 18.65
CA ASP A 31 -12.96 0.66 18.63
C ASP A 31 -12.32 0.48 17.24
N ALA A 32 -12.28 1.58 16.48
CA ALA A 32 -11.67 1.59 15.15
C ALA A 32 -10.18 1.22 15.18
N GLU A 33 -9.46 1.57 16.25
CA GLU A 33 -8.03 1.28 16.39
C GLU A 33 -7.80 -0.22 16.59
N ALA A 34 -8.60 -0.84 17.46
CA ALA A 34 -8.51 -2.28 17.69
C ALA A 34 -8.81 -3.09 16.43
N TYR A 35 -9.79 -2.66 15.62
CA TYR A 35 -10.02 -3.26 14.30
C TYR A 35 -8.82 -3.05 13.36
N HIS A 36 -8.25 -1.86 13.28
CA HIS A 36 -7.07 -1.62 12.44
C HIS A 36 -5.88 -2.51 12.82
N LEU A 37 -5.54 -2.57 14.11
CA LEU A 37 -4.46 -3.42 14.63
C LEU A 37 -4.74 -4.90 14.37
N ARG A 38 -6.00 -5.36 14.52
CA ARG A 38 -6.36 -6.75 14.22
C ARG A 38 -6.29 -7.03 12.72
N GLY A 39 -6.59 -6.04 11.89
CA GLY A 39 -6.38 -6.09 10.46
C GLY A 39 -4.91 -6.29 10.08
N ILE A 40 -3.99 -5.59 10.76
CA ILE A 40 -2.54 -5.75 10.58
C ILE A 40 -2.10 -7.16 11.04
N ALA A 41 -2.52 -7.60 12.21
CA ALA A 41 -2.20 -8.94 12.73
C ALA A 41 -2.70 -10.06 11.80
N ASN A 42 -3.93 -9.94 11.30
CA ASN A 42 -4.48 -10.86 10.30
C ASN A 42 -3.68 -10.84 9.00
N PHE A 43 -3.22 -9.67 8.54
CA PHE A 43 -2.37 -9.58 7.35
C PHE A 43 -1.02 -10.29 7.54
N GLN A 44 -0.38 -10.11 8.70
CA GLN A 44 0.87 -10.79 9.07
C GLN A 44 0.70 -12.31 9.12
N ASN A 45 -0.48 -12.79 9.53
CA ASN A 45 -0.86 -14.20 9.49
C ASN A 45 -1.33 -14.68 8.10
N PHE A 46 -1.20 -13.84 7.06
CA PHE A 46 -1.64 -14.12 5.69
C PHE A 46 -3.18 -14.30 5.54
N GLU A 47 -3.96 -13.90 6.54
CA GLU A 47 -5.42 -13.94 6.57
C GLU A 47 -6.04 -12.71 5.89
N PHE A 48 -5.76 -12.54 4.60
CA PHE A 48 -6.11 -11.32 3.83
C PHE A 48 -7.60 -10.99 3.77
N ARG A 49 -8.48 -12.00 3.92
CA ARG A 49 -9.94 -11.75 3.97
C ARG A 49 -10.33 -11.13 5.30
N ALA A 50 -9.83 -11.67 6.41
CA ALA A 50 -10.05 -11.13 7.74
C ALA A 50 -9.44 -9.72 7.87
N ALA A 51 -8.21 -9.53 7.37
CA ALA A 51 -7.57 -8.22 7.33
C ALA A 51 -8.41 -7.16 6.59
N ALA A 52 -8.91 -7.49 5.39
CA ALA A 52 -9.76 -6.58 4.63
C ALA A 52 -11.09 -6.25 5.34
N HIS A 53 -11.68 -7.23 6.03
CA HIS A 53 -12.88 -7.03 6.82
C HIS A 53 -12.62 -6.06 7.97
N ASP A 54 -11.55 -6.28 8.73
CA ASP A 54 -11.16 -5.46 9.87
C ASP A 54 -10.83 -4.02 9.47
N PHE A 55 -10.07 -3.81 8.39
CA PHE A 55 -9.85 -2.45 7.88
C PHE A 55 -11.15 -1.78 7.43
N SER A 56 -12.06 -2.53 6.79
CA SER A 56 -13.36 -1.96 6.41
C SER A 56 -14.16 -1.54 7.63
N ARG A 57 -14.13 -2.34 8.70
CA ARG A 57 -14.81 -2.01 9.95
C ARG A 57 -14.19 -0.80 10.66
N ALA A 58 -12.86 -0.68 10.66
CA ALA A 58 -12.17 0.50 11.17
C ALA A 58 -12.59 1.77 10.40
N ILE A 59 -12.71 1.69 9.07
CA ILE A 59 -13.14 2.80 8.21
C ILE A 59 -14.62 3.15 8.41
N GLU A 60 -15.50 2.17 8.61
CA GLU A 60 -16.91 2.42 8.94
C GLU A 60 -17.06 3.21 10.25
N LEU A 61 -16.22 2.91 11.24
CA LEU A 61 -16.21 3.59 12.54
C LEU A 61 -15.50 4.94 12.50
N ARG A 62 -14.47 5.09 11.66
CA ARG A 62 -13.68 6.31 11.47
C ARG A 62 -13.39 6.51 9.96
N PRO A 63 -14.28 7.21 9.22
CA PRO A 63 -14.19 7.33 7.75
C PRO A 63 -12.97 8.07 7.20
N ASP A 64 -12.27 8.82 8.05
CA ASP A 64 -11.04 9.56 7.76
C ASP A 64 -9.78 8.85 8.30
N PHE A 65 -9.88 7.58 8.69
CA PHE A 65 -8.74 6.80 9.19
C PHE A 65 -7.78 6.41 8.05
N VAL A 66 -6.89 7.35 7.71
CA VAL A 66 -5.96 7.24 6.57
C VAL A 66 -5.19 5.92 6.55
N ASP A 67 -4.59 5.51 7.66
CA ASP A 67 -3.80 4.26 7.73
C ASP A 67 -4.65 3.02 7.46
N ALA A 68 -5.89 2.98 7.95
CA ALA A 68 -6.79 1.86 7.67
C ALA A 68 -7.22 1.81 6.19
N ILE A 69 -7.46 2.97 5.58
CA ILE A 69 -7.77 3.07 4.14
C ILE A 69 -6.57 2.62 3.32
N PHE A 70 -5.37 3.10 3.66
CA PHE A 70 -4.13 2.74 2.98
C PHE A 70 -3.84 1.24 3.09
N HIS A 71 -3.90 0.67 4.30
CA HIS A 71 -3.70 -0.77 4.51
C HIS A 71 -4.76 -1.63 3.82
N ARG A 72 -6.02 -1.18 3.78
CA ARG A 72 -7.05 -1.87 2.97
C ARG A 72 -6.69 -1.88 1.49
N GLY A 73 -6.17 -0.76 0.97
CA GLY A 73 -5.65 -0.65 -0.39
C GLY A 73 -4.56 -1.70 -0.66
N ILE A 74 -3.57 -1.82 0.23
CA ILE A 74 -2.52 -2.85 0.14
C ILE A 74 -3.11 -4.26 0.08
N VAL A 75 -4.03 -4.59 1.00
CA VAL A 75 -4.68 -5.90 1.03
C VAL A 75 -5.46 -6.18 -0.26
N ARG A 76 -6.12 -5.17 -0.81
CA ARG A 76 -6.82 -5.28 -2.10
C ARG A 76 -5.86 -5.56 -3.24
N VAL A 77 -4.67 -4.94 -3.27
CA VAL A 77 -3.61 -5.27 -4.24
C VAL A 77 -3.17 -6.73 -4.10
N VAL A 78 -2.88 -7.19 -2.87
CA VAL A 78 -2.46 -8.58 -2.62
C VAL A 78 -3.53 -9.59 -3.08
N ARG A 79 -4.80 -9.20 -3.01
CA ARG A 79 -5.96 -9.99 -3.45
C ARG A 79 -6.33 -9.81 -4.92
N GLY A 80 -5.57 -9.04 -5.70
CA GLY A 80 -5.83 -8.80 -7.12
C GLY A 80 -7.00 -7.85 -7.41
N ARG A 81 -7.52 -7.13 -6.41
CA ARG A 81 -8.60 -6.16 -6.56
C ARG A 81 -8.04 -4.77 -6.84
N TYR A 82 -7.47 -4.59 -8.03
CA TYR A 82 -6.68 -3.40 -8.35
C TYR A 82 -7.50 -2.11 -8.47
N ASN A 83 -8.71 -2.15 -9.04
CA ASN A 83 -9.56 -0.96 -9.14
C ASN A 83 -9.97 -0.47 -7.74
N ASP A 84 -10.43 -1.37 -6.89
CA ASP A 84 -10.78 -1.07 -5.50
C ASP A 84 -9.57 -0.53 -4.69
N ALA A 85 -8.35 -0.99 -5.00
CA ALA A 85 -7.15 -0.47 -4.37
C ALA A 85 -6.82 0.96 -4.85
N ILE A 86 -7.01 1.26 -6.14
CA ILE A 86 -6.88 2.63 -6.67
C ILE A 86 -7.87 3.57 -5.98
N GLU A 87 -9.12 3.14 -5.75
CA GLU A 87 -10.11 3.93 -5.00
C GLU A 87 -9.64 4.24 -3.56
N ASP A 88 -9.09 3.25 -2.86
CA ASP A 88 -8.55 3.45 -1.51
C ASP A 88 -7.35 4.41 -1.53
N PHE A 89 -6.43 4.28 -2.49
CA PHE A 89 -5.29 5.20 -2.61
C PHE A 89 -5.70 6.61 -3.04
N ASN A 90 -6.72 6.75 -3.90
CA ASN A 90 -7.33 8.05 -4.21
C ASN A 90 -7.84 8.71 -2.92
N ARG A 91 -8.55 7.94 -2.10
CA ARG A 91 -9.11 8.45 -0.85
C ARG A 91 -8.03 8.86 0.15
N VAL A 92 -6.94 8.10 0.25
CA VAL A 92 -5.76 8.49 1.05
C VAL A 92 -5.19 9.81 0.54
N ILE A 93 -5.04 9.98 -0.77
CA ILE A 93 -4.49 11.20 -1.38
C ILE A 93 -5.42 12.41 -1.18
N GLU A 94 -6.74 12.22 -1.21
CA GLU A 94 -7.72 13.26 -0.91
C GLU A 94 -7.62 13.76 0.54
N LEU A 95 -7.49 12.84 1.49
CA LEU A 95 -7.39 13.15 2.91
C LEU A 95 -6.00 13.67 3.30
N GLN A 96 -4.96 13.12 2.66
CA GLN A 96 -3.57 13.40 2.94
C GLN A 96 -2.77 13.54 1.63
N PRO A 97 -2.76 14.75 1.02
CA PRO A 97 -2.12 14.99 -0.28
C PRO A 97 -0.59 14.88 -0.31
N ASP A 98 0.05 14.72 0.85
CA ASP A 98 1.50 14.52 1.04
C ASP A 98 1.89 13.06 1.33
N HIS A 99 0.95 12.11 1.25
CA HIS A 99 1.20 10.69 1.48
C HIS A 99 1.96 10.02 0.32
N ALA A 100 3.30 10.11 0.33
CA ALA A 100 4.16 9.64 -0.77
C ALA A 100 3.93 8.17 -1.18
N ALA A 101 3.74 7.26 -0.21
CA ALA A 101 3.52 5.84 -0.46
C ALA A 101 2.19 5.54 -1.18
N ALA A 102 1.17 6.40 -1.03
CA ALA A 102 -0.11 6.22 -1.70
C ALA A 102 0.00 6.55 -3.18
N TYR A 103 0.70 7.65 -3.52
CA TYR A 103 1.06 7.95 -4.90
C TYR A 103 1.91 6.85 -5.51
N TYR A 104 2.93 6.37 -4.82
CA TYR A 104 3.77 5.27 -5.34
C TYR A 104 2.93 4.02 -5.63
N ASN A 105 2.11 3.56 -4.69
CA ASN A 105 1.32 2.35 -4.88
C ASN A 105 0.24 2.51 -5.95
N ARG A 106 -0.42 3.68 -6.06
CA ARG A 106 -1.35 3.98 -7.16
C ARG A 106 -0.65 4.04 -8.52
N GLY A 107 0.52 4.68 -8.60
CA GLY A 107 1.33 4.77 -9.81
C GLY A 107 1.74 3.39 -10.34
N ARG A 108 2.05 2.44 -9.44
CA ARG A 108 2.27 1.04 -9.83
C ARG A 108 1.03 0.43 -10.47
N LEU A 109 -0.15 0.62 -9.87
CA LEU A 109 -1.39 0.05 -10.42
C LEU A 109 -1.73 0.66 -11.79
N HIS A 110 -1.54 1.96 -11.96
CA HIS A 110 -1.67 2.62 -13.28
C HIS A 110 -0.72 2.01 -14.31
N TYR A 111 0.55 1.82 -13.98
CA TYR A 111 1.49 1.15 -14.88
C TYR A 111 1.03 -0.26 -15.26
N TRP A 112 0.58 -1.06 -14.29
CA TRP A 112 0.11 -2.44 -14.55
C TRP A 112 -1.12 -2.47 -15.47
N LYS A 113 -1.89 -1.38 -15.51
CA LYS A 113 -3.02 -1.18 -16.42
C LYS A 113 -2.63 -0.57 -17.77
N GLY A 114 -1.36 -0.22 -17.98
CA GLY A 114 -0.88 0.49 -19.17
C GLY A 114 -1.17 2.00 -19.17
N GLU A 115 -1.56 2.56 -18.03
CA GLU A 115 -1.89 3.98 -17.86
C GLU A 115 -0.60 4.75 -17.51
N TYR A 116 0.36 4.80 -18.45
CA TYR A 116 1.73 5.20 -18.18
C TYR A 116 1.90 6.68 -17.82
N GLU A 117 1.13 7.59 -18.42
CA GLU A 117 1.15 9.01 -18.06
C GLU A 117 0.71 9.24 -16.62
N ALA A 118 -0.33 8.52 -16.17
CA ALA A 118 -0.81 8.57 -14.80
C ALA A 118 0.24 7.99 -13.83
N ALA A 119 0.86 6.86 -14.20
CA ALA A 119 1.94 6.26 -13.42
C ALA A 119 3.14 7.22 -13.25
N ILE A 120 3.57 7.90 -14.33
CA ILE A 120 4.65 8.88 -14.29
C ILE A 120 4.31 10.04 -13.35
N ALA A 121 3.10 10.59 -13.45
CA ALA A 121 2.67 11.70 -12.60
C ALA A 121 2.71 11.31 -11.11
N ASP A 122 2.21 10.13 -10.78
CA ASP A 122 2.22 9.59 -9.42
C ASP A 122 3.63 9.34 -8.90
N PHE A 123 4.51 8.72 -9.69
CA PHE A 123 5.90 8.50 -9.28
C PHE A 123 6.68 9.81 -9.11
N GLN A 124 6.44 10.81 -9.96
CA GLN A 124 7.03 12.14 -9.79
C GLN A 124 6.58 12.80 -8.49
N LYS A 125 5.29 12.68 -8.16
CA LYS A 125 4.73 13.22 -6.93
C LYS A 125 5.27 12.48 -5.71
N ALA A 126 5.30 11.16 -5.70
CA ALA A 126 5.90 10.35 -4.64
C ALA A 126 7.36 10.72 -4.39
N ARG A 127 8.19 10.80 -5.44
CA ARG A 127 9.60 11.21 -5.34
C ARG A 127 9.80 12.64 -4.82
N LYS A 128 8.88 13.56 -5.16
CA LYS A 128 8.95 14.95 -4.70
C LYS A 128 8.60 15.06 -3.21
N LEU A 129 7.60 14.30 -2.77
CA LEU A 129 7.15 14.27 -1.37
C LEU A 129 8.17 13.56 -0.48
N ASP A 130 8.72 12.45 -0.95
CA ASP A 130 9.75 11.68 -0.25
C ASP A 130 10.94 11.37 -1.18
N PRO A 131 12.00 12.19 -1.14
CA PRO A 131 13.22 11.96 -1.89
C PRO A 131 14.04 10.75 -1.44
N LEU A 132 13.83 10.22 -0.23
CA LEU A 132 14.50 9.00 0.24
C LEU A 132 13.82 7.78 -0.37
N LEU A 133 12.49 7.67 -0.24
CA LEU A 133 11.67 6.67 -0.95
C LEU A 133 11.96 6.70 -2.45
N GLY A 134 12.03 7.90 -3.03
CA GLY A 134 12.36 8.07 -4.43
C GLY A 134 13.74 7.55 -4.83
N ARG A 135 14.71 7.55 -3.92
CA ARG A 135 16.05 6.99 -4.13
C ARG A 135 16.06 5.48 -3.94
N GLU A 136 15.49 4.98 -2.84
CA GLU A 136 15.39 3.55 -2.53
C GLU A 136 14.67 2.79 -3.65
N LEU A 137 13.60 3.37 -4.18
CA LEU A 137 12.81 2.80 -5.27
C LEU A 137 13.29 3.18 -6.66
N ASN A 138 14.41 3.90 -6.75
CA ASN A 138 15.01 4.38 -7.99
C ASN A 138 13.98 5.04 -8.94
N LEU A 139 13.06 5.84 -8.40
CA LEU A 139 11.96 6.43 -9.17
C LEU A 139 12.47 7.35 -10.28
N ARG A 140 13.66 7.94 -10.14
CA ARG A 140 14.29 8.71 -11.21
C ARG A 140 14.55 7.87 -12.46
N TYR A 141 15.07 6.65 -12.30
CA TYR A 141 15.29 5.74 -13.41
C TYR A 141 13.94 5.30 -14.01
N VAL A 142 13.00 4.85 -13.15
CA VAL A 142 11.66 4.40 -13.60
C VAL A 142 10.97 5.47 -14.43
N ILE A 143 10.87 6.70 -13.92
CA ILE A 143 10.24 7.82 -14.62
C ILE A 143 10.92 8.06 -15.98
N GLY A 144 12.25 8.05 -16.04
CA GLY A 144 12.99 8.30 -17.28
C GLY A 144 12.77 7.20 -18.33
N GLU A 145 12.68 5.94 -17.92
CA GLU A 145 12.39 4.84 -18.82
C GLU A 145 10.95 4.87 -19.33
N LEU A 146 9.97 5.10 -18.44
CA LEU A 146 8.56 5.24 -18.85
C LEU A 146 8.36 6.39 -19.83
N GLN A 147 9.11 7.50 -19.69
CA GLN A 147 9.06 8.61 -20.63
C GLN A 147 9.66 8.28 -22.01
N ARG A 148 10.60 7.34 -22.09
CA ARG A 148 11.24 6.92 -23.35
C ARG A 148 10.50 5.78 -24.04
N ARG A 149 10.00 4.84 -23.24
CA ARG A 149 9.42 3.56 -23.65
C ARG A 149 8.26 3.21 -22.72
N PRO A 150 7.12 3.91 -22.84
CA PRO A 150 6.00 3.72 -21.92
C PRO A 150 5.51 2.26 -21.90
N ASP A 151 5.48 1.60 -23.07
CA ASP A 151 4.99 0.22 -23.21
C ASP A 151 5.97 -0.89 -22.78
N ASP A 152 7.18 -0.53 -22.29
CA ASP A 152 8.18 -1.52 -21.91
C ASP A 152 7.94 -2.03 -20.48
N ASN A 153 7.22 -3.15 -20.37
CA ASN A 153 6.88 -3.78 -19.11
C ASN A 153 8.09 -4.26 -18.27
N SER A 154 9.31 -4.20 -18.80
CA SER A 154 10.52 -4.64 -18.10
C SER A 154 10.99 -3.66 -17.00
N VAL A 155 10.63 -2.37 -17.08
CA VAL A 155 11.18 -1.29 -16.25
C VAL A 155 10.91 -1.51 -14.76
N LEU A 156 9.65 -1.65 -14.35
CA LEU A 156 9.32 -1.88 -12.94
C LEU A 156 9.74 -3.26 -12.45
N THR A 157 9.73 -4.25 -13.33
CA THR A 157 10.20 -5.61 -13.00
C THR A 157 11.70 -5.61 -12.69
N GLN A 158 12.49 -4.82 -13.41
CA GLN A 158 13.94 -4.74 -13.23
C GLN A 158 14.31 -3.94 -11.98
N VAL A 159 13.59 -2.85 -11.69
CA VAL A 159 13.75 -2.09 -10.43
C VAL A 159 13.34 -2.91 -9.22
N GLN A 160 12.22 -3.66 -9.30
CA GLN A 160 11.82 -4.57 -8.22
C GLN A 160 12.89 -5.64 -7.97
N ARG A 161 13.46 -6.25 -9.02
CA ARG A 161 14.57 -7.22 -8.86
C ARG A 161 15.81 -6.62 -8.20
N ILE A 162 16.09 -5.33 -8.40
CA ILE A 162 17.22 -4.65 -7.77
C ILE A 162 16.94 -4.43 -6.28
N ILE A 163 15.74 -3.99 -5.94
CA ILE A 163 15.30 -3.81 -4.55
C ILE A 163 15.31 -5.15 -3.80
N ASP A 164 14.78 -6.21 -4.42
CA ASP A 164 14.75 -7.55 -3.84
C ASP A 164 16.16 -8.06 -3.52
N ARG A 165 17.16 -7.78 -4.37
CA ARG A 165 18.58 -8.14 -4.09
C ARG A 165 19.23 -7.33 -2.98
N LEU A 166 18.76 -6.12 -2.73
CA LEU A 166 19.32 -5.22 -1.72
C LEU A 166 18.76 -5.49 -0.31
N LEU A 167 17.62 -6.17 -0.21
CA LEU A 167 16.95 -6.52 1.04
C LEU A 167 17.22 -7.96 1.51
N ASP A 168 17.92 -8.77 0.70
CA ASP A 168 18.42 -10.12 1.06
C ASP A 168 19.80 -10.07 1.78
N LEU A 169 20.15 -8.95 2.43
CA LEU A 169 21.38 -8.77 3.23
C LEU A 169 21.09 -8.39 4.68
#